data_AF-A0A977IEG6-F1
#
_entry.id   AF-A0A977IEG6-F1
#
_cell.length_a   1.000
_cell.length_b   1.000
_cell.length_c   1.000
_cell.angle_alpha   90.00
_cell.angle_beta   90.00
_cell.angle_gamma   90.00
#
_symmetry.space_group_name_H-M   'P 1'
#
loop_
_entity.id
_entity.type
_entity.pdbx_description
1 polymer ?
#
loop_
_entity_poly.entity_id
_entity_poly.type
_entity_poly.pdbx_seq_one_letter_code
_entity_poly.pdbx_strand_id
1 'polypeptide(L)'
;MSTAAATTVTEYVCADCGTLLTHSNPNTLQSMKEVHDQLCVVKRQKTRAAQMAAPPAPKPAAAGPAPAAVPKPSAAPQPAMPAPAAPAAGGGDGNTTISLTGSGTSYSKAEGPIDTGFKSKRQIAGQFRGINVWGPLDAPGQLGIWGTNVCVDFDICVADGACIEACPVNVYEWLETPGHPASEKKAFMAREKDCIFCLACENVCPPQAIKIFQKSG
;
A
#
# COMPACT_ATOMS: atom_id res chain seq x y z
N MET A 1 60.98 -1.82 -6.10
CA MET A 1 60.14 -0.63 -6.35
C MET A 1 58.71 -1.12 -6.40
N SER A 2 57.96 -0.95 -5.31
CA SER A 2 56.59 -1.48 -5.18
C SER A 2 55.63 -0.46 -5.79
N THR A 3 55.06 -0.76 -6.95
CA THR A 3 54.04 0.08 -7.59
C THR A 3 52.71 -0.08 -6.84
N ALA A 4 52.32 0.95 -6.09
CA ALA A 4 51.00 1.04 -5.49
C ALA A 4 49.95 1.13 -6.60
N ALA A 5 49.05 0.16 -6.67
CA ALA A 5 47.88 0.22 -7.55
C ALA A 5 46.94 1.32 -7.05
N ALA A 6 46.87 2.43 -7.77
CA ALA A 6 45.93 3.50 -7.50
C ALA A 6 44.51 2.96 -7.67
N THR A 7 43.77 2.82 -6.56
CA THR A 7 42.35 2.45 -6.60
C THR A 7 41.58 3.68 -7.04
N THR A 8 41.12 3.71 -8.29
CA THR A 8 40.30 4.82 -8.80
C THR A 8 38.90 4.73 -8.22
N VAL A 9 38.60 5.57 -7.23
CA VAL A 9 37.24 5.74 -6.71
C VAL A 9 36.44 6.49 -7.76
N THR A 10 35.33 5.90 -8.21
CA THR A 10 34.42 6.57 -9.16
C THR A 10 33.38 7.34 -8.36
N GLU A 11 33.10 8.57 -8.79
CA GLU A 11 32.18 9.48 -8.10
C GLU A 11 30.99 9.84 -9.00
N TYR A 12 29.85 10.12 -8.37
CA TYR A 12 28.65 10.62 -9.04
C TYR A 12 27.90 11.58 -8.13
N VAL A 13 27.47 12.71 -8.69
CA VAL A 13 26.64 13.69 -7.99
C VAL A 13 25.24 13.67 -8.60
N CYS A 14 24.22 13.42 -7.79
CA CYS A 14 22.83 13.48 -8.22
C CYS A 14 22.48 14.91 -8.67
N ALA A 15 22.00 15.06 -9.91
CA ALA A 15 21.64 16.38 -10.46
C ALA A 15 20.44 17.03 -9.74
N ASP A 16 19.61 16.25 -9.05
CA ASP A 16 18.41 16.75 -8.40
C ASP A 16 18.61 17.23 -6.98
N CYS A 17 19.36 16.45 -6.18
CA CYS A 17 19.54 16.70 -4.75
C CYS A 17 21.00 17.00 -4.34
N GLY A 18 21.96 16.88 -5.26
CA GLY A 18 23.37 17.13 -4.98
C GLY A 18 24.08 16.04 -4.15
N THR A 19 23.42 14.89 -3.87
CA THR A 19 24.05 13.80 -3.13
C THR A 19 25.22 13.21 -3.92
N LEU A 20 26.38 13.12 -3.27
CA LEU A 20 27.58 12.47 -3.79
C LEU A 20 27.56 10.97 -3.44
N LEU A 21 27.62 10.11 -4.44
CA LEU A 21 27.80 8.66 -4.32
C LEU A 21 29.19 8.29 -4.83
N THR A 22 29.93 7.51 -4.05
CA THR A 22 31.28 7.06 -4.41
C THR A 22 31.43 5.56 -4.17
N HIS A 23 32.08 4.87 -5.10
CA HIS A 23 32.42 3.45 -4.95
C HIS A 23 33.58 3.07 -5.88
N SER A 24 34.43 2.15 -5.44
CA SER A 24 35.59 1.67 -6.21
C SER A 24 35.20 0.73 -7.36
N ASN A 25 34.07 0.02 -7.23
CA ASN A 25 33.51 -0.81 -8.29
C ASN A 25 32.48 -0.01 -9.13
N PRO A 26 32.68 0.16 -10.45
CA PRO A 26 31.79 0.94 -11.31
C PRO A 26 30.39 0.34 -11.46
N ASN A 27 30.23 -0.98 -11.42
CA ASN A 27 28.91 -1.63 -11.51
C ASN A 27 28.09 -1.41 -10.24
N THR A 28 28.75 -1.46 -9.08
CA THR A 28 28.10 -1.17 -7.80
C THR A 28 27.72 0.30 -7.73
N LEU A 29 28.59 1.21 -8.18
CA LEU A 29 28.24 2.64 -8.25
C LEU A 29 27.02 2.84 -9.17
N GLN A 30 26.98 2.19 -10.32
CA GLN A 30 25.83 2.27 -11.22
C GLN A 30 24.53 1.80 -10.56
N SER A 31 24.57 0.68 -9.84
CA SER A 31 23.43 0.18 -9.06
C SER A 31 23.00 1.18 -7.98
N MET A 32 23.97 1.79 -7.29
CA MET A 32 23.70 2.82 -6.28
C MET A 32 23.07 4.08 -6.90
N LYS A 33 23.48 4.48 -8.12
CA LYS A 33 22.86 5.59 -8.86
C LYS A 33 21.40 5.30 -9.18
N GLU A 34 21.09 4.11 -9.68
CA GLU A 34 19.73 3.71 -10.07
C GLU A 34 18.78 3.68 -8.87
N VAL A 35 19.23 3.10 -7.75
CA VAL A 35 18.45 3.10 -6.50
C VAL A 35 18.25 4.51 -5.98
N HIS A 36 19.30 5.34 -5.99
CA HIS A 36 19.20 6.73 -5.56
C HIS A 36 18.22 7.52 -6.44
N ASP A 37 18.24 7.33 -7.76
CA ASP A 37 17.34 8.03 -8.68
C ASP A 37 15.86 7.70 -8.43
N GLN A 38 15.54 6.43 -8.15
CA GLN A 38 14.18 5.98 -7.83
C GLN A 38 13.66 6.48 -6.48
N LEU A 39 14.57 6.64 -5.51
CA LEU A 39 14.24 7.00 -4.13
C LEU A 39 14.52 8.48 -3.81
N CYS A 40 15.09 9.26 -4.73
CA CYS A 40 15.42 10.65 -4.50
C CYS A 40 14.17 11.48 -4.23
N VAL A 41 14.02 11.93 -2.97
CA VAL A 41 12.86 12.70 -2.51
C VAL A 41 12.72 14.02 -3.27
N VAL A 42 13.85 14.70 -3.54
CA VAL A 42 13.86 15.99 -4.27
C VAL A 42 13.40 15.81 -5.71
N LYS A 43 13.87 14.75 -6.39
CA LYS A 43 13.43 14.41 -7.75
C LYS A 43 11.93 14.11 -7.76
N ARG A 44 11.46 13.26 -6.85
CA ARG A 44 10.04 12.90 -6.72
C ARG A 44 9.14 14.11 -6.46
N GLN A 45 9.58 15.05 -5.63
CA GLN A 45 8.86 16.30 -5.36
C GLN A 45 8.77 17.18 -6.62
N LYS A 46 9.87 17.33 -7.38
CA LYS A 46 9.88 18.06 -8.66
C LYS A 46 8.93 17.45 -9.69
N THR A 47 8.91 16.11 -9.83
CA THR A 47 8.01 15.43 -10.78
C THR A 47 6.54 15.60 -10.40
N ARG A 48 6.23 15.53 -9.10
CA ARG A 48 4.87 15.73 -8.59
C ARG A 48 4.38 17.16 -8.80
N ALA A 49 5.25 18.16 -8.60
CA ALA A 49 4.92 19.56 -8.86
C ALA A 49 4.62 19.84 -10.35
N ALA A 50 5.37 19.22 -11.27
CA ALA A 50 5.15 19.37 -12.71
C ALA A 50 3.82 18.74 -13.18
N GLN A 51 3.41 17.61 -12.58
CA GLN A 51 2.14 16.94 -12.90
C GLN A 51 0.91 17.72 -12.40
N MET A 52 1.07 18.58 -11.40
CA MET A 52 -0.01 19.43 -10.87
C MET A 52 -0.20 20.73 -11.67
N ALA A 53 0.67 21.03 -12.65
CA ALA A 53 0.63 22.23 -13.47
C ALA A 53 0.21 21.98 -14.94
N ALA A 54 0.04 20.73 -15.36
CA ALA A 54 -0.39 20.38 -16.71
C ALA A 54 -1.91 20.22 -16.80
N PRO A 55 -2.60 20.84 -17.78
CA PRO A 55 -4.01 20.58 -18.03
C PRO A 55 -4.22 19.12 -18.44
N PRO A 56 -5.39 18.51 -18.14
CA PRO A 56 -5.68 17.13 -18.50
C PRO A 56 -5.64 16.96 -20.03
N ALA A 57 -4.82 16.03 -20.50
CA ALA A 57 -4.81 15.64 -21.91
C ALA A 57 -6.18 15.05 -22.29
N PRO A 58 -6.74 15.39 -23.47
CA PRO A 58 -8.01 14.83 -23.92
C PRO A 58 -7.87 13.33 -24.20
N LYS A 59 -8.87 12.56 -23.75
CA LYS A 59 -9.00 11.12 -24.05
C LYS A 59 -9.02 10.89 -25.57
N PRO A 60 -8.21 9.97 -26.13
CA PRO A 60 -8.41 9.52 -27.49
C PRO A 60 -9.71 8.71 -27.58
N ALA A 61 -10.56 9.08 -28.54
CA ALA A 61 -11.76 8.36 -28.90
C ALA A 61 -11.43 7.01 -29.56
N ALA A 62 -12.33 6.05 -29.37
CA ALA A 62 -12.26 4.68 -29.88
C ALA A 62 -12.11 4.63 -31.41
N ALA A 63 -11.18 3.79 -31.88
CA ALA A 63 -11.15 3.28 -33.24
C ALA A 63 -11.12 1.74 -33.18
N GLY A 64 -12.00 1.10 -33.95
CA GLY A 64 -12.25 -0.34 -33.96
C GLY A 64 -11.11 -1.20 -34.54
N PRO A 65 -11.27 -2.54 -34.53
CA PRO A 65 -10.15 -3.48 -34.68
C PRO A 65 -9.95 -3.96 -36.13
N ALA A 66 -8.69 -4.19 -36.52
CA ALA A 66 -8.27 -5.10 -37.61
C ALA A 66 -6.73 -5.37 -37.50
N PRO A 67 -6.16 -6.39 -38.15
CA PRO A 67 -5.97 -7.72 -37.61
C PRO A 67 -4.48 -8.11 -37.40
N ALA A 68 -4.32 -9.31 -36.85
CA ALA A 68 -3.09 -9.96 -36.41
C ALA A 68 -1.91 -9.95 -37.40
N ALA A 69 -0.70 -9.77 -36.85
CA ALA A 69 0.54 -10.27 -37.42
C ALA A 69 1.39 -10.90 -36.31
N VAL A 70 1.74 -12.18 -36.50
CA VAL A 70 2.64 -12.99 -35.66
C VAL A 70 4.09 -12.53 -35.93
N PRO A 71 5.03 -12.65 -34.96
CA PRO A 71 5.81 -13.90 -34.88
C PRO A 71 6.11 -14.38 -33.44
N LYS A 72 6.22 -15.71 -33.31
CA LYS A 72 6.78 -16.51 -32.20
C LYS A 72 8.33 -16.61 -32.36
N PRO A 73 9.11 -17.32 -31.49
CA PRO A 73 9.04 -17.54 -30.03
C PRO A 73 10.42 -17.52 -29.30
N SER A 74 10.37 -17.59 -27.96
CA SER A 74 11.34 -18.17 -26.98
C SER A 74 11.78 -17.15 -25.92
N ALA A 75 11.75 -17.41 -24.61
CA ALA A 75 11.81 -18.68 -23.89
C ALA A 75 11.15 -18.62 -22.49
N ALA A 76 10.63 -19.78 -22.08
CA ALA A 76 10.37 -20.32 -20.74
C ALA A 76 9.29 -19.64 -19.83
N PRO A 77 8.20 -20.37 -19.49
CA PRO A 77 7.19 -19.94 -18.53
C PRO A 77 7.62 -20.24 -17.08
N GLN A 78 7.52 -19.25 -16.20
CA GLN A 78 7.44 -19.51 -14.77
C GLN A 78 6.03 -20.03 -14.45
N PRO A 79 5.87 -21.07 -13.61
CA PRO A 79 4.56 -21.53 -13.21
C PRO A 79 3.87 -20.44 -12.39
N ALA A 80 2.84 -19.82 -12.98
CA ALA A 80 1.90 -19.00 -12.27
C ALA A 80 1.19 -19.87 -11.22
N MET A 81 1.41 -19.59 -9.94
CA MET A 81 0.50 -20.08 -8.92
C MET A 81 -0.89 -19.49 -9.22
N PRO A 82 -1.97 -20.26 -9.09
CA PRO A 82 -3.31 -19.72 -9.26
C PRO A 82 -3.53 -18.63 -8.22
N ALA A 83 -3.92 -17.44 -8.68
CA ALA A 83 -4.50 -16.42 -7.82
C ALA A 83 -5.67 -17.06 -7.06
N PRO A 84 -5.70 -17.04 -5.71
CA PRO A 84 -6.88 -17.48 -5.01
C PRO A 84 -8.02 -16.55 -5.40
N ALA A 85 -9.10 -17.15 -5.91
CA ALA A 85 -10.35 -16.46 -6.14
C ALA A 85 -10.76 -15.75 -4.85
N ALA A 86 -11.15 -14.48 -4.97
CA ALA A 86 -11.80 -13.76 -3.89
C ALA A 86 -13.03 -14.57 -3.43
N PRO A 87 -13.16 -14.92 -2.14
CA PRO A 87 -14.42 -15.42 -1.64
C PRO A 87 -15.44 -14.29 -1.73
N ALA A 88 -16.55 -14.60 -2.40
CA ALA A 88 -17.76 -13.79 -2.35
C ALA A 88 -18.20 -13.59 -0.89
N ALA A 89 -18.78 -12.43 -0.63
CA ALA A 89 -19.48 -12.13 0.61
C ALA A 89 -20.51 -13.23 0.92
N GLY A 90 -20.48 -13.75 2.15
CA GLY A 90 -21.53 -14.64 2.67
C GLY A 90 -20.99 -15.92 3.31
N GLY A 91 -20.49 -15.80 4.53
CA GLY A 91 -20.19 -16.93 5.40
C GLY A 91 -20.06 -16.40 6.82
N GLY A 92 -21.14 -16.48 7.60
CA GLY A 92 -21.13 -16.04 8.99
C GLY A 92 -20.24 -16.96 9.82
N ASP A 93 -18.97 -16.59 9.96
CA ASP A 93 -18.14 -17.10 11.05
C ASP A 93 -18.76 -16.62 12.38
N GLY A 94 -18.90 -17.51 13.37
CA GLY A 94 -19.55 -17.25 14.66
C GLY A 94 -18.92 -16.16 15.55
N ASN A 95 -18.01 -15.35 15.00
CA ASN A 95 -17.33 -14.24 15.65
C ASN A 95 -17.51 -12.89 14.91
N THR A 96 -18.62 -12.74 14.18
CA THR A 96 -19.02 -11.47 13.54
C THR A 96 -20.25 -10.91 14.26
N THR A 97 -20.11 -9.72 14.84
CA THR A 97 -21.15 -9.02 15.63
C THR A 97 -21.58 -7.69 15.01
N ILE A 98 -20.90 -7.23 13.95
CA ILE A 98 -21.26 -6.00 13.24
C ILE A 98 -21.88 -6.29 11.86
N SER A 99 -22.63 -5.32 11.32
CA SER A 99 -23.15 -5.33 9.95
C SER A 99 -22.47 -4.27 9.10
N LEU A 100 -22.04 -4.65 7.90
CA LEU A 100 -21.44 -3.74 6.89
C LEU A 100 -22.49 -3.11 5.96
N THR A 101 -23.77 -3.40 6.21
CA THR A 101 -24.91 -2.84 5.50
C THR A 101 -25.65 -1.89 6.44
N GLY A 102 -25.90 -0.66 6.01
CA GLY A 102 -26.61 0.35 6.80
C GLY A 102 -27.09 1.52 5.95
N SER A 103 -27.41 2.64 6.60
CA SER A 103 -27.96 3.84 5.95
C SER A 103 -27.01 5.05 5.97
N GLY A 104 -25.78 4.86 6.47
CA GLY A 104 -24.78 5.92 6.59
C GLY A 104 -24.24 6.37 5.25
N THR A 105 -24.98 7.19 4.50
CA THR A 105 -24.56 7.70 3.18
C THR A 105 -24.13 9.17 3.21
N SER A 106 -24.22 9.83 4.36
CA SER A 106 -23.93 11.27 4.51
C SER A 106 -22.47 11.58 4.85
N TYR A 107 -21.59 10.58 4.80
CA TYR A 107 -20.18 10.71 5.19
C TYR A 107 -19.29 11.09 4.00
N SER A 108 -18.28 11.89 4.30
CA SER A 108 -17.20 12.25 3.36
C SER A 108 -15.95 11.42 3.65
N LYS A 109 -15.04 11.39 2.69
CA LYS A 109 -13.72 10.77 2.86
C LYS A 109 -13.00 11.37 4.07
N ALA A 110 -12.47 10.51 4.95
CA ALA A 110 -11.60 10.96 6.02
C ALA A 110 -10.17 11.15 5.51
N GLU A 111 -9.50 12.17 6.01
CA GLU A 111 -8.14 12.54 5.64
C GLU A 111 -7.19 12.41 6.84
N GLY A 112 -5.93 12.12 6.56
CA GLY A 112 -4.85 12.11 7.54
C GLY A 112 -4.39 10.72 7.94
N PRO A 113 -3.35 10.62 8.79
CA PRO A 113 -2.94 9.36 9.37
C PRO A 113 -3.98 8.87 10.39
N ILE A 114 -4.02 7.56 10.61
CA ILE A 114 -4.79 6.94 11.70
C ILE A 114 -4.49 7.59 13.07
N ASP A 115 -5.52 7.82 13.89
CA ASP A 115 -5.35 8.33 15.26
C ASP A 115 -4.66 7.30 16.15
N THR A 116 -3.35 7.39 16.36
CA THR A 116 -2.60 6.43 17.18
C THR A 116 -3.10 6.28 18.63
N GLY A 117 -3.86 7.25 19.15
CA GLY A 117 -4.48 7.21 20.48
C GLY A 117 -5.90 6.62 20.51
N PHE A 118 -6.39 6.07 19.40
CA PHE A 118 -7.79 5.68 19.25
C PHE A 118 -8.25 4.66 20.30
N LYS A 119 -7.39 3.74 20.73
CA LYS A 119 -7.71 2.68 21.70
C LYS A 119 -8.17 3.21 23.06
N SER A 120 -7.76 4.42 23.43
CA SER A 120 -8.17 5.06 24.69
C SER A 120 -9.38 5.97 24.53
N LYS A 121 -9.72 6.34 23.29
CA LYS A 121 -10.75 7.36 22.99
C LYS A 121 -12.02 6.76 22.40
N ARG A 122 -11.92 5.62 21.71
CA ARG A 122 -13.00 4.97 20.98
C ARG A 122 -13.48 3.73 21.73
N GLN A 123 -14.76 3.42 21.58
CA GLN A 123 -15.36 2.19 22.10
C GLN A 123 -15.35 1.11 21.00
N ILE A 124 -15.24 -0.15 21.42
CA ILE A 124 -15.39 -1.29 20.51
C ILE A 124 -16.88 -1.39 20.15
N ALA A 125 -17.19 -1.18 18.87
CA ALA A 125 -18.55 -1.29 18.32
C ALA A 125 -18.95 -2.76 18.10
N GLY A 126 -17.97 -3.64 17.91
CA GLY A 126 -18.17 -5.09 17.80
C GLY A 126 -16.97 -5.77 17.17
N GLN A 127 -17.20 -6.97 16.60
CA GLN A 127 -16.16 -7.74 15.92
C GLN A 127 -16.62 -8.17 14.52
N PHE A 128 -15.67 -8.38 13.62
CA PHE A 128 -15.90 -8.97 12.30
C PHE A 128 -14.85 -10.04 12.03
N ARG A 129 -15.27 -11.29 11.83
CA ARG A 129 -14.36 -12.45 11.70
C ARG A 129 -13.31 -12.50 12.83
N GLY A 130 -13.69 -12.08 14.04
CA GLY A 130 -12.81 -12.00 15.21
C GLY A 130 -11.82 -10.84 15.26
N ILE A 131 -11.95 -9.87 14.36
CA ILE A 131 -11.21 -8.61 14.40
C ILE A 131 -12.06 -7.56 15.10
N ASN A 132 -11.49 -6.86 16.08
CA ASN A 132 -12.16 -5.76 16.79
C ASN A 132 -12.44 -4.58 15.86
N VAL A 133 -13.62 -3.99 15.99
CA VAL A 133 -14.04 -2.78 15.26
C VAL A 133 -14.28 -1.67 16.27
N TRP A 134 -13.53 -0.58 16.11
CA TRP A 134 -13.53 0.60 16.97
C TRP A 134 -14.36 1.70 16.29
N GLY A 135 -15.46 2.08 16.94
CA GLY A 135 -16.42 3.01 16.37
C GLY A 135 -15.95 4.46 16.32
N PRO A 136 -16.78 5.40 15.83
CA PRO A 136 -18.14 5.19 15.34
C PRO A 136 -18.22 4.29 14.10
N LEU A 137 -19.34 3.56 13.98
CA LEU A 137 -19.65 2.65 12.88
C LEU A 137 -21.07 2.97 12.39
N ASP A 138 -21.17 3.52 11.18
CA ASP A 138 -22.42 3.73 10.44
C ASP A 138 -22.19 3.40 8.97
N ALA A 139 -22.33 2.12 8.64
CA ALA A 139 -22.08 1.61 7.31
C ALA A 139 -23.12 2.13 6.30
N PRO A 140 -22.75 2.32 5.01
CA PRO A 140 -21.43 2.06 4.43
C PRO A 140 -20.45 3.25 4.55
N GLY A 141 -20.86 4.43 4.98
CA GLY A 141 -20.07 5.66 4.86
C GLY A 141 -19.08 5.92 5.99
N GLN A 142 -19.25 5.28 7.15
CA GLN A 142 -18.31 5.33 8.26
C GLN A 142 -18.12 3.93 8.84
N LEU A 143 -16.91 3.42 8.78
CA LEU A 143 -16.55 2.06 9.18
C LEU A 143 -15.57 2.02 10.35
N GLY A 144 -14.95 3.14 10.70
CA GLY A 144 -14.08 3.27 11.86
C GLY A 144 -12.74 2.53 11.72
N ILE A 145 -12.13 2.17 12.85
CA ILE A 145 -10.79 1.56 12.90
C ILE A 145 -10.91 0.09 13.26
N TRP A 146 -10.20 -0.77 12.55
CA TRP A 146 -10.28 -2.22 12.71
C TRP A 146 -8.96 -2.75 13.24
N GLY A 147 -8.97 -3.83 14.03
CA GLY A 147 -7.78 -4.49 14.56
C GLY A 147 -7.44 -4.18 16.02
N THR A 148 -6.46 -4.91 16.54
CA THR A 148 -5.93 -4.77 17.90
C THR A 148 -4.43 -4.47 17.87
N ASN A 149 -3.63 -5.35 17.29
CA ASN A 149 -2.20 -5.23 17.08
C ASN A 149 -1.87 -4.67 15.70
N VAL A 150 -2.62 -5.07 14.67
CA VAL A 150 -2.53 -4.57 13.30
C VAL A 150 -3.79 -3.78 13.03
N CYS A 151 -3.71 -2.45 13.12
CA CYS A 151 -4.88 -1.59 13.03
C CYS A 151 -4.95 -0.92 11.67
N VAL A 152 -6.13 -0.89 11.04
CA VAL A 152 -6.38 -0.18 9.77
C VAL A 152 -7.61 0.69 9.96
N ASP A 153 -7.47 1.98 9.68
CA ASP A 153 -8.58 2.92 9.63
C ASP A 153 -9.31 2.78 8.28
N PHE A 154 -10.54 2.27 8.29
CA PHE A 154 -11.31 2.05 7.09
C PHE A 154 -11.88 3.35 6.51
N ASP A 155 -12.04 4.39 7.34
CA ASP A 155 -12.50 5.71 6.90
C ASP A 155 -11.42 6.42 6.08
N ILE A 156 -10.14 6.11 6.35
CA ILE A 156 -8.95 6.69 5.70
C ILE A 156 -8.42 5.79 4.57
N CYS A 157 -8.52 4.46 4.70
CA CYS A 157 -7.97 3.51 3.73
C CYS A 157 -8.55 3.75 2.33
N VAL A 158 -7.67 4.00 1.35
CA VAL A 158 -8.03 4.30 -0.05
C VAL A 158 -7.86 3.10 -1.00
N ALA A 159 -7.74 1.89 -0.46
CA ALA A 159 -7.52 0.66 -1.23
C ALA A 159 -6.27 0.67 -2.14
N ASP A 160 -5.20 1.37 -1.73
CA ASP A 160 -3.95 1.45 -2.49
C ASP A 160 -3.28 0.07 -2.70
N GLY A 161 -3.29 -0.78 -1.67
CA GLY A 161 -2.79 -2.15 -1.75
C GLY A 161 -1.30 -2.34 -1.45
N ALA A 162 -0.49 -1.27 -1.32
CA ALA A 162 0.93 -1.42 -0.99
C ALA A 162 1.19 -2.22 0.30
N CYS A 163 0.29 -2.12 1.29
CA CYS A 163 0.39 -2.90 2.52
C CYS A 163 0.23 -4.41 2.32
N ILE A 164 -0.55 -4.84 1.32
CA ILE A 164 -0.75 -6.26 0.99
C ILE A 164 0.52 -6.81 0.36
N GLU A 165 1.07 -6.10 -0.64
CA GLU A 165 2.30 -6.49 -1.33
C GLU A 165 3.54 -6.44 -0.41
N ALA A 166 3.60 -5.46 0.49
CA ALA A 166 4.73 -5.32 1.41
C ALA A 166 4.70 -6.31 2.59
N CYS A 167 3.60 -7.05 2.80
CA CYS A 167 3.47 -7.93 3.95
C CYS A 167 4.06 -9.32 3.67
N PRO A 168 5.21 -9.70 4.25
CA PRO A 168 5.89 -10.96 3.94
C PRO A 168 5.16 -12.21 4.45
N VAL A 169 4.17 -12.02 5.33
CA VAL A 169 3.37 -13.10 5.95
C VAL A 169 1.89 -12.98 5.58
N ASN A 170 1.57 -12.17 4.58
CA ASN A 170 0.24 -12.02 3.99
C ASN A 170 -0.86 -11.79 5.06
N VAL A 171 -0.72 -10.81 5.96
CA VAL A 171 -1.74 -10.53 6.99
C VAL A 171 -3.09 -10.08 6.39
N TYR A 172 -3.04 -9.45 5.23
CA TYR A 172 -4.17 -8.73 4.64
C TYR A 172 -4.89 -9.52 3.54
N GLU A 173 -6.19 -9.28 3.44
CA GLU A 173 -7.10 -9.69 2.38
C GLU A 173 -7.89 -8.46 1.92
N TRP A 174 -8.52 -8.52 0.73
CA TRP A 174 -9.49 -7.51 0.34
C TRP A 174 -10.84 -7.79 0.98
N LEU A 175 -11.44 -6.77 1.58
CA LEU A 175 -12.82 -6.77 2.04
C LEU A 175 -13.60 -5.72 1.26
N GLU A 176 -14.70 -6.14 0.64
CA GLU A 176 -15.59 -5.24 -0.10
C GLU A 176 -16.37 -4.36 0.87
N THR A 177 -16.38 -3.05 0.60
CA THR A 177 -17.08 -2.02 1.36
C THR A 177 -17.80 -1.07 0.40
N PRO A 178 -18.79 -1.56 -0.35
CA PRO A 178 -19.40 -0.79 -1.41
C PRO A 178 -20.13 0.45 -0.88
N GLY A 179 -19.98 1.58 -1.56
CA GLY A 179 -20.59 2.86 -1.18
C GLY A 179 -19.83 3.67 -0.13
N HIS A 180 -18.65 3.24 0.30
CA HIS A 180 -17.82 4.00 1.24
C HIS A 180 -17.04 5.12 0.51
N PRO A 181 -17.05 6.37 1.00
CA PRO A 181 -16.52 7.54 0.27
C PRO A 181 -15.01 7.47 -0.04
N ALA A 182 -14.22 6.82 0.82
CA ALA A 182 -12.78 6.67 0.59
C ALA A 182 -12.39 5.60 -0.46
N SER A 183 -13.12 4.47 -0.52
CA SER A 183 -12.89 3.37 -1.47
C SER A 183 -13.92 2.26 -1.30
N GLU A 184 -14.26 1.56 -2.40
CA GLU A 184 -15.24 0.45 -2.44
C GLU A 184 -14.72 -0.86 -1.82
N LYS A 185 -13.46 -0.91 -1.39
CA LYS A 185 -12.85 -2.04 -0.70
C LYS A 185 -11.78 -1.58 0.28
N LYS A 186 -11.37 -2.44 1.22
CA LYS A 186 -10.37 -2.15 2.27
C LYS A 186 -9.40 -3.30 2.45
N ALA A 187 -8.18 -2.98 2.88
CA ALA A 187 -7.21 -3.98 3.31
C ALA A 187 -7.61 -4.49 4.70
N PHE A 188 -8.22 -5.67 4.75
CA PHE A 188 -8.69 -6.32 5.97
C PHE A 188 -7.62 -7.28 6.52
N MET A 189 -7.22 -7.08 7.77
CA MET A 189 -6.20 -7.85 8.49
C MET A 189 -6.70 -9.23 8.96
N ALA A 190 -7.24 -10.04 8.04
CA ALA A 190 -7.83 -11.35 8.36
C ALA A 190 -6.92 -12.28 9.17
N ARG A 191 -5.59 -12.15 8.98
CA ARG A 191 -4.56 -12.91 9.68
C ARG A 191 -3.74 -12.06 10.65
N GLU A 192 -4.40 -11.15 11.38
CA GLU A 192 -3.74 -10.24 12.34
C GLU A 192 -2.76 -10.95 13.28
N LYS A 193 -3.11 -12.16 13.75
CA LYS A 193 -2.28 -12.99 14.64
C LYS A 193 -0.93 -13.42 14.05
N ASP A 194 -0.80 -13.42 12.72
CA ASP A 194 0.40 -13.86 12.01
C ASP A 194 1.38 -12.70 11.79
N CYS A 195 1.02 -11.48 12.21
CA CYS A 195 1.88 -10.31 12.09
C CYS A 195 3.19 -10.48 12.86
N ILE A 196 4.31 -10.25 12.16
CA ILE A 196 5.66 -10.27 12.72
C ILE A 196 6.18 -8.89 13.15
N PHE A 197 5.31 -7.88 13.19
CA PHE A 197 5.64 -6.51 13.63
C PHE A 197 6.80 -5.84 12.88
N CYS A 198 6.98 -6.14 11.58
CA CYS A 198 8.05 -5.57 10.76
C CYS A 198 7.86 -4.09 10.38
N LEU A 199 6.66 -3.54 10.63
CA LEU A 199 6.27 -2.15 10.35
C LEU A 199 6.29 -1.73 8.86
N ALA A 200 6.52 -2.66 7.94
CA ALA A 200 6.56 -2.36 6.51
C ALA A 200 5.24 -1.75 6.01
N CYS A 201 4.10 -2.35 6.36
CA CYS A 201 2.78 -1.86 5.98
C CYS A 201 2.44 -0.45 6.50
N GLU A 202 2.94 -0.09 7.69
CA GLU A 202 2.77 1.26 8.27
C GLU A 202 3.52 2.32 7.44
N ASN A 203 4.72 1.98 6.97
CA ASN A 203 5.58 2.91 6.22
C ASN A 203 5.17 3.08 4.74
N VAL A 204 4.63 2.02 4.12
CA VAL A 204 4.26 2.07 2.69
C VAL A 204 2.85 2.63 2.45
N CYS A 205 2.01 2.71 3.48
CA CYS A 205 0.63 3.16 3.33
C CYS A 205 0.58 4.67 3.02
N PRO A 206 0.14 5.10 1.81
CA PRO A 206 0.20 6.51 1.43
C PRO A 206 -0.62 7.47 2.32
N PRO A 207 -1.87 7.14 2.72
CA PRO A 207 -2.60 7.97 3.67
C PRO A 207 -2.25 7.65 5.13
N GLN A 208 -1.29 6.75 5.39
CA GLN A 208 -0.92 6.32 6.74
C GLN A 208 -2.12 5.82 7.56
N ALA A 209 -2.99 5.04 6.94
CA ALA A 209 -4.19 4.46 7.56
C ALA A 209 -3.88 3.28 8.50
N ILE A 210 -2.62 2.86 8.62
CA ILE A 210 -2.24 1.63 9.31
C ILE A 210 -1.41 1.99 10.54
N LYS A 211 -1.73 1.37 11.69
CA LYS A 211 -0.89 1.44 12.88
C LYS A 211 -0.62 0.06 13.45
N ILE A 212 0.65 -0.24 13.68
CA ILE A 212 1.07 -1.47 14.35
C ILE A 212 1.37 -1.18 15.82
N PHE A 213 0.74 -1.94 16.71
CA PHE A 213 1.06 -1.97 18.13
C PHE A 213 1.79 -3.27 18.43
N GLN A 214 3.06 -3.16 18.81
CA GLN A 214 3.83 -4.31 19.27
C GLN A 214 3.18 -4.84 20.55
N LYS A 215 3.04 -6.16 20.63
CA LYS A 215 2.58 -6.82 21.85
C LYS A 215 3.65 -6.57 22.92
N SER A 216 3.37 -5.69 23.88
CA SER A 216 4.14 -5.63 25.11
C SER A 216 4.02 -7.00 25.78
N GLY A 217 5.15 -7.70 25.87
CA GLY A 217 5.26 -8.95 26.61
C GLY A 217 5.09 -8.73 28.11
#